data_AF-A0AAI9U088-F1
#
_entry.id   AF-A0AAI9U088-F1
#
_cell.length_a   1.000
_cell.length_b   1.000
_cell.length_c   1.000
_cell.angle_alpha   90.00
_cell.angle_beta   90.00
_cell.angle_gamma   90.00
#
_symmetry.space_group_name_H-M   'P 1'
#
loop_
_entity.id
_entity.type
_entity.pdbx_description
1 polymer ?
#
loop_
_entity_poly.entity_id
_entity_poly.type
_entity_poly.pdbx_seq_one_letter_code
_entity_poly.pdbx_strand_id
1 'polypeptide(L)' 'MKLLLEKRGDEVEITPEVVVAAAGNYGNGEAVMKLLLEKRGDEVEITPEVVVAAAGNDVNGEAVME' A
#
# COMPACT_ATOMS: atom_id res chain seq x y z
N MET A 1 -10.92 1.34 -1.61
CA MET A 1 -9.91 2.08 -0.84
C MET A 1 -10.23 3.58 -0.77
N LYS A 2 -10.22 4.32 -1.89
CA LYS A 2 -10.38 5.80 -1.91
C LYS A 2 -11.56 6.35 -1.08
N LEU A 3 -12.78 5.92 -1.36
CA LEU A 3 -13.98 6.41 -0.64
C LEU A 3 -13.94 6.10 0.87
N LEU A 4 -13.29 4.99 1.26
CA LEU A 4 -13.17 4.62 2.68
C LEU A 4 -12.21 5.57 3.40
N LEU A 5 -11.06 5.88 2.80
CA LEU A 5 -10.10 6.84 3.36
C LEU A 5 -10.68 8.27 3.41
N GLU A 6 -11.48 8.66 2.41
CA GLU A 6 -12.12 9.99 2.38
C GLU A 6 -13.24 10.14 3.42
N LYS A 7 -14.02 9.10 3.68
CA LYS A 7 -15.18 9.19 4.58
C LYS A 7 -14.89 8.75 6.01
N ARG A 8 -13.90 7.89 6.21
CA ARG A 8 -13.61 7.20 7.46
C ARG A 8 -12.11 7.08 7.70
N GLY A 9 -11.30 7.98 7.13
CA GLY A 9 -9.84 7.95 7.25
C GLY A 9 -9.38 7.84 8.69
N ASP A 10 -9.95 8.64 9.59
CA ASP A 10 -9.59 8.65 11.02
C ASP A 10 -9.99 7.37 11.76
N GLU A 11 -10.89 6.56 11.20
CA GLU A 11 -11.33 5.28 11.75
C GLU A 11 -10.55 4.09 11.17
N VAL A 12 -9.70 4.33 10.17
CA VAL A 12 -8.92 3.30 9.46
C VAL A 12 -7.45 3.51 9.78
N GLU A 13 -6.88 2.61 10.56
CA GLU A 13 -5.44 2.54 10.82
C GLU A 13 -4.73 1.86 9.64
N ILE A 14 -3.62 2.45 9.18
CA ILE A 14 -2.74 1.81 8.19
C ILE A 14 -1.69 1.01 8.93
N THR A 15 -1.93 -0.30 9.10
CA THR A 15 -0.95 -1.19 9.76
C THR A 15 0.10 -1.69 8.77
N PRO A 16 1.26 -2.19 9.25
CA PRO A 16 2.27 -2.80 8.38
C PRO A 16 1.70 -3.91 7.48
N GLU A 17 0.75 -4.72 7.97
CA GLU A 17 0.11 -5.78 7.20
C GLU A 17 -0.74 -5.24 6.05
N VAL A 18 -1.37 -4.07 6.22
CA VAL A 18 -2.12 -3.39 5.15
C VAL A 18 -1.15 -2.95 4.05
N VAL A 19 0.01 -2.41 4.43
CA VAL A 19 1.04 -1.98 3.48
C VAL A 19 1.64 -3.18 2.74
N VAL A 20 1.93 -4.29 3.44
CA VAL A 20 2.39 -5.55 2.83
C VAL A 20 1.36 -6.09 1.83
N ALA A 21 0.08 -6.11 2.21
CA ALA A 21 -0.99 -6.57 1.33
C ALA A 21 -1.18 -5.66 0.10
N ALA A 22 -0.99 -4.34 0.26
CA ALA A 22 -1.02 -3.39 -0.86
C ALA A 22 0.16 -3.61 -1.81
N ALA A 23 1.38 -3.79 -1.29
CA ALA A 23 2.58 -4.03 -2.07
C ALA A 23 2.53 -5.36 -2.85
N GLY A 24 2.00 -6.42 -2.22
CA GLY A 24 1.81 -7.72 -2.85
C GLY A 24 0.56 -7.84 -3.75
N ASN A 25 -0.20 -6.76 -3.96
CA ASN A 25 -1.44 -6.83 -4.73
C ASN A 25 -1.17 -6.88 -6.25
N TYR A 26 -1.36 -8.05 -6.86
CA TYR A 26 -1.15 -8.28 -8.29
C TYR A 26 -2.04 -7.46 -9.22
N GLY A 27 -3.24 -7.05 -8.78
CA GLY A 27 -4.20 -6.38 -9.65
C GLY A 27 -4.00 -4.87 -9.71
N ASN A 28 -3.94 -4.23 -8.54
CA ASN A 28 -3.91 -2.76 -8.41
C ASN A 28 -2.89 -2.29 -7.36
N GLY A 29 -1.82 -3.05 -7.11
CA GLY A 29 -0.85 -2.74 -6.05
C GLY A 29 -0.25 -1.34 -6.17
N GLU A 30 0.16 -0.95 -7.37
CA GLU A 30 0.68 0.40 -7.64
C GLU A 30 -0.33 1.49 -7.26
N ALA A 31 -1.57 1.40 -7.77
CA ALA A 31 -2.60 2.40 -7.51
C ALA A 31 -3.01 2.47 -6.03
N VAL A 32 -3.02 1.33 -5.33
CA VAL A 32 -3.31 1.28 -3.90
C VAL A 32 -2.16 1.87 -3.09
N MET A 33 -0.91 1.52 -3.40
CA MET A 33 0.27 2.08 -2.73
C MET A 33 0.39 3.59 -2.93
N LYS A 34 0.20 4.08 -4.16
CA LYS A 34 0.18 5.53 -4.45
C LYS A 34 -0.90 6.25 -3.65
N LEU A 35 -2.11 5.68 -3.56
CA LEU A 35 -3.19 6.27 -2.77
C LEU A 35 -2.89 6.30 -1.28
N LEU A 36 -2.30 5.22 -0.74
CA LEU A 36 -1.90 5.15 0.67
C LEU A 36 -0.82 6.20 0.99
N LEU A 37 0.20 6.33 0.14
CA LEU A 37 1.25 7.33 0.29
C LEU A 37 0.72 8.76 0.18
N GLU A 38 -0.20 9.03 -0.77
CA GLU A 38 -0.78 10.37 -0.96
C GLU A 38 -1.68 10.80 0.21
N LYS A 39 -2.48 9.88 0.75
CA LYS A 39 -3.51 10.22 1.76
C LYS A 39 -3.06 9.98 3.19
N ARG A 40 -2.18 9.01 3.42
CA ARG A 40 -1.79 8.50 4.75
C ARG A 40 -0.27 8.25 4.81
N GLY A 41 0.52 8.97 4.03
CA GLY A 41 1.97 8.73 3.90
C GLY A 41 2.72 8.68 5.23
N ASP A 42 2.32 9.50 6.20
CA ASP A 42 2.92 9.53 7.54
C ASP A 42 2.69 8.24 8.36
N GLU A 43 1.73 7.41 7.96
CA GLU A 43 1.40 6.12 8.60
C GLU A 43 1.91 4.92 7.80
N VAL A 44 2.40 5.14 6.58
CA VAL A 44 2.94 4.07 5.75
C VAL A 44 4.37 3.75 6.20
N GLU A 45 4.52 2.65 6.93
CA GLU A 45 5.82 2.09 7.26
C GLU A 45 6.29 1.12 6.17
N ILE A 46 7.40 1.45 5.50
CA ILE A 46 8.06 0.55 4.54
C ILE A 46 9.00 -0.39 5.31
N THR A 47 8.50 -1.56 5.66
CA THR A 47 9.26 -2.61 6.34
C THR A 47 9.95 -3.57 5.35
N PRO A 48 10.91 -4.40 5.77
CA PRO A 48 11.49 -5.43 4.91
C PRO A 48 10.44 -6.36 4.29
N GLU A 49 9.36 -6.67 5.01
CA GLU A 49 8.26 -7.49 4.53
C GLU A 49 7.50 -6.81 3.38
N VAL A 50 7.32 -5.49 3.43
CA VAL A 50 6.72 -4.70 2.33
C VAL A 50 7.57 -4.81 1.08
N VAL A 51 8.89 -4.66 1.23
CA VAL A 51 9.84 -4.77 0.11
C VAL A 51 9.83 -6.18 -0.49
N VAL A 52 9.82 -7.22 0.35
CA VAL A 52 9.73 -8.61 -0.11
C VAL A 52 8.40 -8.86 -0.84
N ALA A 53 7.30 -8.33 -0.34
CA ALA A 53 5.98 -8.46 -0.98
C ALA A 53 5.92 -7.74 -2.33
N ALA A 54 6.49 -6.53 -2.43
CA ALA A 54 6.61 -5.81 -3.69
C ALA A 54 7.51 -6.58 -4.68
N ALA A 55 8.69 -7.02 -4.25
CA ALA A 55 9.63 -7.75 -5.10
C ALA A 55 9.09 -9.10 -5.58
N GLY A 56 8.20 -9.74 -4.81
CA GLY A 56 7.51 -10.97 -5.21
C GLY A 56 6.24 -10.75 -6.05
N ASN A 57 5.90 -9.50 -6.39
CA ASN A 57 4.74 -9.15 -7.20
C ASN A 57 5.13 -9.02 -8.68
N ASP A 58 5.04 -10.10 -9.45
CA ASP A 58 5.45 -10.13 -10.87
C ASP A 58 4.62 -9.23 -11.81
N VAL A 59 3.54 -8.61 -11.33
CA VAL A 59 2.64 -7.78 -12.15
C VAL A 59 2.83 -6.30 -11.88
N ASN A 60 2.83 -5.91 -10.60
CA ASN A 60 2.90 -4.50 -10.17
C ASN A 60 4.12 -4.20 -9.29
N GLY A 61 4.97 -5.19 -8.99
CA GLY A 61 6.07 -5.05 -8.04
C GLY A 61 7.06 -3.94 -8.39
N GLU A 62 7.49 -3.88 -9.65
CA GLU A 62 8.38 -2.82 -10.14
C GLU A 62 7.76 -1.43 -9.95
N ALA A 63 6.50 -1.25 -10.37
CA ALA A 63 5.79 0.02 -10.25
C ALA A 63 5.45 0.41 -8.79
N VAL A 64 5.34 -0.57 -7.89
CA VAL A 64 5.19 -0.35 -6.44
C VAL A 64 6.50 0.13 -5.80
N MET A 65 7.65 -0.25 -6.37
CA MET A 65 8.97 0.09 -5.85
C MET A 65 9.54 1.42 -6.39
N GLU A 66 8.90 2.03 -7.41
CA GLU A 66 9.18 3.39 -7.89
C GLU A 66 8.51 4.49 -7.04
#